data_AF-A0A2I0X5S4-F1
#
_entry.id   AF-A0A2I0X5S4-F1
#
_cell.length_a   1.000
_cell.length_b   1.000
_cell.length_c   1.000
_cell.angle_alpha   90.00
_cell.angle_beta   90.00
_cell.angle_gamma   90.00
#
_symmetry.space_group_name_H-M   'P 1'
#
loop_
_entity.id
_entity.type
_entity.pdbx_description
1 polymer ?
#
loop_
_entity_poly.entity_id
_entity_poly.type
_entity_poly.pdbx_seq_one_letter_code
_entity_poly.pdbx_strand_id
1 'polypeptide(L)'
;MLATVMNAIFLQATMESIGIPTRVQTAFRMSEVAEPYIRRRAVRHLEKGRVVIFAAGTGNPFFTTDTAAALRGAEINAEVVLKATNVDGVYDEDPKTHPNARLLDNLSYQDVTTKDLSVMDMTAITLCQENNIPVVVFNLNKPGNIVKAIVGEKVGTFIGGPHSDQYPSAKRKVDVDAIDDF
;
A
#
# COMPACT_ATOMS: atom_id res chain seq x y z
N MET A 1 1.93 -17.37 -0.81
CA MET A 1 0.49 -17.09 -1.06
C MET A 1 -0.40 -17.56 0.08
N LEU A 2 -0.39 -18.83 0.52
CA LEU A 2 -1.24 -19.26 1.65
C LEU A 2 -0.96 -18.50 2.96
N ALA A 3 0.30 -18.15 3.23
CA ALA A 3 0.66 -17.30 4.36
C ALA A 3 -0.07 -15.95 4.36
N THR A 4 -0.25 -15.32 3.20
CA THR A 4 -0.99 -14.04 3.13
C THR A 4 -2.48 -14.24 3.31
N VAL A 5 -3.02 -15.42 3.00
CA VAL A 5 -4.40 -15.79 3.33
C VAL A 5 -4.59 -15.95 4.84
N MET A 6 -3.67 -16.65 5.52
CA MET A 6 -3.71 -16.80 6.98
C MET A 6 -3.67 -15.43 7.68
N ASN A 7 -2.76 -14.55 7.26
CA ASN A 7 -2.68 -13.19 7.79
C ASN A 7 -3.96 -12.39 7.53
N ALA A 8 -4.56 -12.55 6.34
CA ALA A 8 -5.79 -11.84 5.98
C ALA A 8 -6.99 -12.27 6.84
N ILE A 9 -7.14 -13.57 7.13
CA ILE A 9 -8.19 -14.08 8.02
C ILE A 9 -8.00 -13.54 9.44
N PHE A 10 -6.77 -13.55 9.94
CA PHE A 10 -6.45 -13.01 11.26
C PHE A 10 -6.76 -11.50 11.35
N LEU A 11 -6.36 -10.75 10.33
CA LEU A 11 -6.63 -9.31 10.24
C LEU A 11 -8.13 -9.03 10.14
N GLN A 12 -8.88 -9.80 9.35
CA GLN A 12 -10.34 -9.70 9.27
C GLN A 12 -10.98 -9.93 10.64
N ALA A 13 -10.62 -11.01 11.34
CA ALA A 13 -11.17 -11.32 12.65
C ALA A 13 -10.86 -10.21 13.68
N THR A 14 -9.65 -9.64 13.61
CA THR A 14 -9.23 -8.53 14.47
C THR A 14 -10.01 -7.24 14.17
N MET A 15 -10.24 -6.92 12.89
CA MET A 15 -11.04 -5.75 12.49
C MET A 15 -12.52 -5.93 12.82
N GLU A 16 -13.07 -7.13 12.63
CA GLU A 16 -14.48 -7.40 12.93
C GLU A 16 -14.76 -7.41 14.43
N SER A 17 -13.81 -7.82 15.28
CA SER A 17 -13.98 -7.80 16.74
C SER A 17 -14.12 -6.39 17.33
N ILE A 18 -13.60 -5.38 16.62
CA ILE A 18 -13.72 -3.95 16.95
C ILE A 18 -14.77 -3.22 16.09
N GLY A 19 -15.62 -3.97 15.38
CA GLY A 19 -16.77 -3.43 14.65
C GLY A 19 -16.48 -2.87 13.26
N ILE A 20 -15.28 -3.09 12.68
CA ILE A 20 -14.93 -2.64 11.33
C ILE A 20 -15.39 -3.70 10.30
N PRO A 21 -16.38 -3.39 9.43
CA PRO A 21 -16.86 -4.33 8.43
C PRO A 21 -15.78 -4.64 7.39
N THR A 22 -15.32 -5.90 7.35
CA THR A 22 -14.15 -6.28 6.57
C THR A 22 -14.47 -7.45 5.64
N ARG A 23 -13.81 -7.52 4.47
CA ARG A 23 -13.96 -8.62 3.51
C ARG A 23 -12.62 -9.07 2.97
N VAL A 24 -12.31 -10.36 3.10
CA VAL A 24 -11.13 -10.97 2.48
C VAL A 24 -11.48 -11.47 1.08
N GLN A 25 -10.65 -11.10 0.11
CA GLN A 25 -10.73 -11.58 -1.26
C GLN A 25 -9.41 -12.23 -1.70
N THR A 26 -9.48 -13.46 -2.22
CA THR A 26 -8.30 -14.24 -2.63
C THR A 26 -8.13 -14.31 -4.13
N ALA A 27 -6.88 -14.29 -4.61
CA ALA A 27 -6.58 -14.39 -6.04
C ALA A 27 -7.03 -15.71 -6.68
N PHE A 28 -7.01 -16.82 -5.93
CA PHE A 28 -7.59 -18.10 -6.34
C PHE A 28 -8.76 -18.47 -5.43
N ARG A 29 -9.68 -19.30 -5.93
CA ARG A 29 -10.91 -19.67 -5.22
C ARG A 29 -10.60 -20.50 -3.97
N MET A 30 -11.14 -20.08 -2.82
CA MET A 30 -11.10 -20.81 -1.55
C MET A 30 -12.50 -20.77 -0.90
N SER A 31 -13.43 -21.60 -1.39
CA SER A 31 -14.87 -21.46 -1.17
C SER A 31 -15.31 -21.29 0.29
N GLU A 32 -14.69 -22.02 1.23
CA GLU A 32 -15.05 -21.99 2.65
C GLU A 32 -14.31 -20.91 3.45
N VAL A 33 -13.33 -20.24 2.85
CA VAL A 33 -12.36 -19.40 3.57
C VAL A 33 -12.51 -17.92 3.22
N ALA A 34 -12.64 -17.61 1.94
CA ALA A 34 -12.65 -16.23 1.46
C ALA A 34 -13.37 -16.10 0.12
N GLU A 35 -13.84 -14.88 -0.17
CA GLU A 35 -14.42 -14.59 -1.48
C GLU A 35 -13.33 -14.67 -2.56
N PRO A 36 -13.60 -15.22 -3.76
CA PRO A 36 -12.69 -15.03 -4.87
C PRO A 36 -12.64 -13.54 -5.25
N TYR A 37 -11.46 -13.04 -5.61
CA TYR A 37 -11.32 -11.68 -6.10
C TYR A 37 -12.13 -11.46 -7.37
N ILE A 38 -13.04 -10.50 -7.31
CA ILE A 38 -13.80 -10.00 -8.45
C ILE A 38 -13.78 -8.48 -8.35
N ARG A 39 -13.09 -7.81 -9.28
CA ARG A 39 -12.91 -6.34 -9.29
C ARG A 39 -14.19 -5.57 -8.95
N ARG A 40 -15.30 -5.85 -9.65
CA ARG A 40 -16.59 -5.18 -9.42
C ARG A 40 -17.12 -5.38 -8.01
N ARG A 41 -16.87 -6.54 -7.40
CA ARG A 41 -17.27 -6.84 -6.02
C ARG A 41 -16.37 -6.10 -5.02
N ALA A 42 -15.06 -6.06 -5.25
CA ALA A 42 -14.13 -5.27 -4.43
C ALA A 42 -14.54 -3.80 -4.38
N VAL A 43 -14.76 -3.19 -5.56
CA VAL A 43 -15.23 -1.79 -5.67
C VAL A 43 -16.56 -1.60 -4.92
N ARG A 44 -17.51 -2.53 -5.06
CA ARG A 44 -18.80 -2.45 -4.34
C ARG A 44 -18.66 -2.55 -2.82
N HIS A 45 -17.68 -3.29 -2.30
CA HIS A 45 -17.39 -3.31 -0.86
C HIS A 45 -16.80 -1.97 -0.40
N LEU A 46 -15.87 -1.41 -1.17
CA LEU A 46 -15.28 -0.09 -0.89
C LEU A 46 -16.33 1.04 -0.92
N GLU A 47 -17.25 1.04 -1.89
CA GLU A 47 -18.39 1.98 -1.97
C GLU A 47 -19.29 1.94 -0.72
N LYS A 48 -19.33 0.80 -0.01
CA LYS A 48 -20.11 0.60 1.21
C LYS A 48 -19.32 0.92 2.48
N GLY A 49 -18.12 1.48 2.36
CA GLY A 49 -17.26 1.81 3.50
C GLY A 49 -16.65 0.58 4.19
N ARG A 50 -16.52 -0.55 3.48
CA ARG A 50 -15.91 -1.78 4.03
C ARG A 50 -14.42 -1.80 3.76
N VAL A 51 -13.64 -2.33 4.69
CA VAL A 51 -12.25 -2.69 4.44
C VAL A 51 -12.19 -3.93 3.55
N VAL A 52 -11.39 -3.89 2.50
CA VAL A 52 -11.16 -5.04 1.60
C VAL A 52 -9.71 -5.49 1.73
N ILE A 53 -9.50 -6.73 2.15
CA ILE A 53 -8.18 -7.33 2.28
C ILE A 53 -7.95 -8.25 1.09
N PHE A 54 -6.95 -7.92 0.25
CA PHE A 54 -6.54 -8.78 -0.86
C PHE A 54 -5.48 -9.78 -0.39
N ALA A 55 -5.76 -11.07 -0.58
CA ALA A 55 -4.89 -12.16 -0.18
C ALA A 55 -4.50 -13.04 -1.38
N ALA A 56 -3.50 -13.90 -1.16
CA ALA A 56 -2.87 -14.73 -2.19
C ALA A 56 -2.16 -13.96 -3.33
N GLY A 57 -1.85 -12.66 -3.13
CA GLY A 57 -1.06 -11.87 -4.07
C GLY A 57 -1.72 -11.76 -5.45
N THR A 58 -0.94 -11.97 -6.52
CA THR A 58 -1.45 -12.03 -7.89
C THR A 58 -2.11 -13.38 -8.22
N GLY A 59 -1.93 -14.40 -7.36
CA GLY A 59 -2.31 -15.79 -7.63
C GLY A 59 -1.29 -16.57 -8.45
N ASN A 60 -0.21 -15.93 -8.92
CA ASN A 60 0.80 -16.53 -9.77
C ASN A 60 2.16 -16.60 -9.06
N PRO A 61 2.96 -17.68 -9.29
CA PRO A 61 4.35 -17.71 -8.84
C PRO A 61 5.18 -16.60 -9.53
N PHE A 62 6.36 -16.33 -8.99
CA PHE A 62 7.32 -15.32 -9.48
C PHE A 62 6.93 -13.85 -9.31
N PHE A 63 5.74 -13.56 -8.76
CA PHE A 63 5.32 -12.20 -8.43
C PHE A 63 5.36 -11.95 -6.92
N THR A 64 5.73 -10.73 -6.56
CA THR A 64 5.81 -10.31 -5.15
C THR A 64 4.44 -9.81 -4.64
N THR A 65 4.36 -9.53 -3.34
CA THR A 65 3.22 -8.81 -2.76
C THR A 65 3.17 -7.35 -3.20
N ASP A 66 4.31 -6.73 -3.51
CA ASP A 66 4.36 -5.35 -4.02
C ASP A 66 3.74 -5.29 -5.41
N THR A 67 4.04 -6.26 -6.29
CA THR A 67 3.37 -6.35 -7.59
C THR A 67 1.86 -6.54 -7.44
N ALA A 68 1.44 -7.35 -6.47
CA ALA A 68 0.02 -7.54 -6.19
C ALA A 68 -0.66 -6.26 -5.68
N ALA A 69 0.02 -5.49 -4.83
CA ALA A 69 -0.48 -4.22 -4.32
C ALA A 69 -0.64 -3.19 -5.46
N ALA A 70 0.35 -3.07 -6.35
CA ALA A 70 0.28 -2.21 -7.53
C ALA A 70 -0.86 -2.64 -8.48
N LEU A 71 -0.98 -3.94 -8.77
CA LEU A 71 -2.04 -4.49 -9.62
C LEU A 71 -3.43 -4.22 -9.04
N ARG A 72 -3.66 -4.55 -7.76
CA ARG A 72 -4.95 -4.33 -7.12
C ARG A 72 -5.27 -2.84 -7.00
N GLY A 73 -4.26 -2.03 -6.69
CA GLY A 73 -4.37 -0.57 -6.69
C GLY A 73 -4.87 -0.03 -8.03
N ALA A 74 -4.26 -0.46 -9.13
CA ALA A 74 -4.71 -0.09 -10.48
C ALA A 74 -6.13 -0.56 -10.79
N GLU A 75 -6.47 -1.81 -10.47
CA GLU A 75 -7.80 -2.33 -10.73
C GLU A 75 -8.90 -1.60 -9.95
N ILE A 76 -8.65 -1.21 -8.69
CA ILE A 76 -9.65 -0.48 -7.89
C ILE A 76 -9.58 1.04 -8.09
N ASN A 77 -8.71 1.54 -8.98
CA ASN A 77 -8.42 2.96 -9.17
C ASN A 77 -8.03 3.67 -7.87
N ALA A 78 -7.08 3.08 -7.12
CA ALA A 78 -6.56 3.67 -5.90
C ALA A 78 -5.87 5.02 -6.19
N GLU A 79 -6.07 5.98 -5.30
CA GLU A 79 -5.47 7.33 -5.41
C GLU A 79 -3.98 7.32 -5.05
N VAL A 80 -3.54 6.35 -4.24
CA VAL A 80 -2.16 6.20 -3.76
C VAL A 80 -1.92 4.76 -3.27
N VAL A 81 -0.69 4.27 -3.38
CA VAL A 81 -0.21 3.06 -2.70
C VAL A 81 0.63 3.46 -1.49
N LEU A 82 0.20 3.02 -0.31
CA LEU A 82 0.90 3.25 0.95
C LEU A 82 1.77 2.02 1.27
N LYS A 83 3.09 2.13 1.11
CA LYS A 83 4.05 1.06 1.41
C LYS A 83 4.64 1.26 2.81
N ALA A 84 4.06 0.53 3.75
CA ALA A 84 4.54 0.45 5.13
C ALA A 84 5.82 -0.41 5.22
N THR A 85 6.86 0.11 5.87
CA THR A 85 8.16 -0.56 6.05
C THR A 85 8.69 -0.39 7.47
N ASN A 86 9.88 -0.94 7.76
CA ASN A 86 10.58 -0.78 9.04
C ASN A 86 11.61 0.37 9.05
N VAL A 87 11.75 1.09 7.94
CA VAL A 87 12.67 2.23 7.80
C VAL A 87 11.87 3.49 7.46
N ASP A 88 12.49 4.66 7.58
CA ASP A 88 11.76 5.94 7.48
C ASP A 88 11.24 6.26 6.09
N GLY A 89 11.81 5.65 5.05
CA GLY A 89 11.38 5.78 3.66
C GLY A 89 12.45 5.17 2.76
N VAL A 90 12.67 5.78 1.60
CA VAL A 90 13.71 5.39 0.64
C VAL A 90 14.97 6.20 0.92
N TYR A 91 16.08 5.49 1.05
CA TYR A 91 17.41 6.08 1.24
C TYR A 91 18.20 5.99 -0.07
N ASP A 92 19.18 6.87 -0.25
CA ASP A 92 20.14 6.81 -1.36
C ASP A 92 21.07 5.57 -1.28
N GLU A 93 21.38 5.14 -0.07
CA GLU A 93 22.15 3.93 0.25
C GLU A 93 21.45 3.13 1.36
N ASP A 94 21.81 1.84 1.56
CA ASP A 94 21.21 1.06 2.65
C ASP A 94 21.67 1.60 4.02
N PRO A 95 20.77 2.16 4.86
CA PRO A 95 21.13 2.78 6.13
C PRO A 95 21.68 1.78 7.16
N LYS A 96 21.52 0.46 6.94
CA LYS A 96 22.10 -0.56 7.82
C LYS A 96 23.59 -0.77 7.56
N THR A 97 24.04 -0.52 6.33
CA THR A 97 25.43 -0.74 5.91
C THR A 97 26.20 0.57 5.73
N HIS A 98 25.48 1.67 5.47
CA HIS A 98 26.05 2.99 5.21
C HIS A 98 25.52 4.02 6.22
N PRO A 99 26.31 4.42 7.24
CA PRO A 99 25.88 5.37 8.27
C PRO A 99 25.52 6.76 7.76
N ASN A 100 26.00 7.11 6.55
CA ASN A 100 25.76 8.41 5.92
C ASN A 100 24.54 8.41 4.98
N ALA A 101 23.80 7.30 4.89
CA ALA A 101 22.62 7.18 4.04
C ALA A 101 21.61 8.28 4.35
N ARG A 102 21.10 8.93 3.31
CA ARG A 102 20.18 10.06 3.40
C ARG A 102 18.80 9.65 2.94
N LEU A 103 17.80 10.02 3.74
CA LEU A 103 16.41 9.86 3.37
C LEU A 103 16.10 10.80 2.19
N LEU A 104 15.45 10.24 1.17
CA LEU A 104 15.02 10.96 -0.02
C LEU A 104 13.54 11.32 0.15
N ASP A 105 13.21 12.61 0.13
CA ASP A 105 11.82 13.05 0.39
C ASP A 105 10.88 12.78 -0.80
N ASN A 106 11.35 13.08 -2.02
CA ASN A 106 10.57 12.98 -3.24
C ASN A 106 11.41 12.31 -4.33
N LEU A 107 10.80 11.39 -5.07
CA LEU A 107 11.42 10.67 -6.18
C LEU A 107 10.46 10.61 -7.37
N SER A 108 10.99 10.78 -8.58
CA SER A 108 10.27 10.34 -9.76
C SER A 108 10.40 8.82 -9.94
N TYR A 109 9.51 8.21 -10.72
CA TYR A 109 9.67 6.81 -11.13
C TYR A 109 10.99 6.55 -11.87
N GLN A 110 11.46 7.56 -12.60
CA GLN A 110 12.74 7.50 -13.30
C GLN A 110 13.91 7.53 -12.33
N ASP A 111 13.83 8.28 -11.23
CA ASP A 111 14.86 8.27 -10.17
C ASP A 111 15.01 6.87 -9.57
N VAL A 112 13.89 6.22 -9.22
CA VAL A 112 13.89 4.87 -8.63
C VAL A 112 14.60 3.89 -9.56
N THR A 113 14.32 3.95 -10.85
CA THR A 113 14.90 3.06 -11.86
C THR A 113 16.37 3.38 -12.14
N THR A 114 16.72 4.66 -12.27
CA THR A 114 18.07 5.09 -12.68
C THR A 114 19.09 4.97 -11.56
N LYS A 115 18.66 5.17 -10.32
CA LYS A 115 19.49 5.08 -9.11
C LYS A 115 19.43 3.69 -8.45
N ASP A 116 18.74 2.73 -9.07
CA ASP A 116 18.57 1.36 -8.56
C ASP A 116 18.10 1.31 -7.09
N LEU A 117 17.14 2.17 -6.76
CA LEU A 117 16.66 2.31 -5.38
C LEU A 117 15.76 1.12 -5.02
N SER A 118 16.08 0.45 -3.91
CA SER A 118 15.33 -0.70 -3.41
C SER A 118 14.00 -0.28 -2.76
N VAL A 119 13.01 0.06 -3.60
CA VAL A 119 11.67 0.49 -3.18
C VAL A 119 10.68 -0.66 -3.22
N MET A 120 10.48 -1.23 -4.40
CA MET A 120 9.63 -2.37 -4.75
C MET A 120 10.30 -3.10 -5.92
N ASP A 121 9.81 -4.28 -6.29
CA ASP A 121 10.25 -4.88 -7.56
C ASP A 121 9.87 -3.99 -8.76
N MET A 122 10.65 -4.10 -9.84
CA MET A 122 10.46 -3.29 -11.04
C MET A 122 9.08 -3.45 -11.67
N THR A 123 8.46 -4.63 -11.57
CA THR A 123 7.11 -4.84 -12.11
C THR A 123 6.08 -4.01 -11.36
N ALA A 124 6.17 -3.93 -10.03
CA ALA A 124 5.30 -3.07 -9.22
C ALA A 124 5.50 -1.58 -9.55
N ILE A 125 6.76 -1.14 -9.71
CA ILE A 125 7.10 0.24 -10.08
C ILE A 125 6.50 0.61 -11.43
N THR A 126 6.69 -0.22 -12.45
CA THR A 126 6.15 0.03 -13.79
C THR A 126 4.62 0.06 -13.78
N LEU A 127 3.96 -0.85 -13.05
CA LEU A 127 2.50 -0.85 -12.93
C LEU A 127 1.98 0.45 -12.29
N CYS A 128 2.61 0.92 -11.22
CA CYS A 128 2.24 2.19 -10.59
C CYS A 128 2.48 3.38 -11.55
N GLN A 129 3.59 3.40 -12.27
CA GLN A 129 3.93 4.45 -13.23
C GLN A 129 2.92 4.51 -14.39
N GLU A 130 2.64 3.38 -15.05
CA GLU A 130 1.72 3.32 -16.20
C GLU A 130 0.29 3.73 -15.83
N ASN A 131 -0.11 3.48 -14.58
CA ASN A 131 -1.43 3.83 -14.07
C ASN A 131 -1.47 5.17 -13.33
N ASN A 132 -0.36 5.92 -13.30
CA ASN A 132 -0.21 7.20 -12.59
C ASN A 132 -0.62 7.13 -11.10
N ILE A 133 -0.33 6.02 -10.44
CA ILE A 133 -0.67 5.81 -9.02
C ILE A 133 0.57 6.16 -8.21
N PRO A 134 0.60 7.25 -7.42
CA PRO A 134 1.74 7.58 -6.59
C PRO A 134 1.97 6.54 -5.48
N VAL A 135 3.20 6.46 -4.97
CA VAL A 135 3.58 5.58 -3.85
C VAL A 135 4.14 6.40 -2.70
N VAL A 136 3.71 6.14 -1.48
CA VAL A 136 4.29 6.70 -0.25
C VAL A 136 4.94 5.58 0.53
N VAL A 137 6.25 5.67 0.76
CA VAL A 137 7.01 4.71 1.57
C VAL A 137 7.27 5.31 2.94
N PHE A 138 6.85 4.65 4.01
CA PHE A 138 7.00 5.18 5.37
C PHE A 138 7.25 4.08 6.41
N ASN A 139 7.70 4.49 7.59
CA ASN A 139 7.91 3.59 8.72
C ASN A 139 6.61 3.31 9.46
N LEU A 140 6.18 2.06 9.53
CA LEU A 140 4.98 1.65 10.26
C LEU A 140 5.17 1.72 11.77
N ASN A 141 6.40 1.53 12.26
CA ASN A 141 6.69 1.46 13.68
C ASN A 141 6.73 2.84 14.36
N LYS A 142 6.61 3.92 13.60
CA LYS A 142 6.50 5.29 14.13
C LYS A 142 5.01 5.62 14.32
N PRO A 143 4.55 5.79 15.58
CA PRO A 143 3.15 6.09 15.86
C PRO A 143 2.63 7.29 15.07
N GLY A 144 1.39 7.19 14.58
CA GLY A 144 0.74 8.24 13.79
C GLY A 144 1.16 8.33 12.32
N ASN A 145 2.19 7.62 11.86
CA ASN A 145 2.62 7.74 10.45
C ASN A 145 1.55 7.30 9.45
N ILE A 146 0.77 6.27 9.77
CA ILE A 146 -0.31 5.81 8.88
C ILE A 146 -1.39 6.89 8.72
N VAL A 147 -1.76 7.56 9.83
CA VAL A 147 -2.72 8.67 9.85
C VAL A 147 -2.21 9.81 8.99
N LYS A 148 -0.97 10.25 9.25
CA LYS A 148 -0.31 11.32 8.51
C LYS A 148 -0.24 11.05 7.01
N ALA A 149 0.13 9.83 6.62
CA ALA A 149 0.15 9.41 5.22
C ALA A 149 -1.23 9.53 4.56
N ILE A 150 -2.29 9.14 5.29
CA ILE A 150 -3.67 9.16 4.80
C ILE A 150 -4.21 10.60 4.68
N VAL A 151 -3.89 11.49 5.61
CA VAL A 151 -4.34 12.90 5.57
C VAL A 151 -3.51 13.78 4.63
N GLY A 152 -2.45 13.24 4.03
CA GLY A 152 -1.59 13.95 3.08
C GLY A 152 -0.47 14.77 3.74
N GLU A 153 -0.18 14.52 5.01
CA GLU A 153 1.01 15.08 5.67
C GLU A 153 2.29 14.43 5.15
N LYS A 154 3.38 15.20 5.19
CA LYS A 154 4.69 14.72 4.74
C LYS A 154 5.22 13.64 5.68
N VAL A 155 5.20 12.40 5.21
CA VAL A 155 5.84 11.25 5.87
C VAL A 155 6.62 10.40 4.88
N GLY A 156 7.81 9.99 5.32
CA GLY A 156 8.74 9.17 4.56
C GLY A 156 9.06 9.73 3.18
N THR A 157 8.94 8.89 2.16
CA THR A 157 9.29 9.23 0.78
C THR A 157 8.07 9.14 -0.12
N PHE A 158 7.84 10.19 -0.90
CA PHE A 158 6.84 10.22 -1.96
C PHE A 158 7.46 9.87 -3.32
N ILE A 159 6.80 9.01 -4.08
CA ILE A 159 7.27 8.52 -5.38
C ILE A 159 6.18 8.70 -6.42
N GLY A 160 6.48 9.47 -7.47
CA GLY A 160 5.58 9.72 -8.58
C GLY A 160 4.38 10.61 -8.23
N GLY A 161 3.76 11.21 -9.26
CA GLY A 161 2.63 12.13 -9.12
C GLY A 161 2.68 13.23 -10.20
N PRO A 162 1.54 13.80 -10.62
CA PRO A 162 1.55 15.00 -11.45
C PRO A 162 2.08 16.16 -10.59
N HIS A 163 3.31 16.59 -10.85
CA HIS A 163 4.12 17.54 -10.08
C HIS A 163 4.75 16.93 -8.81
N SER A 164 6.07 16.68 -8.89
CA SER A 164 6.96 16.20 -7.81
C SER A 164 7.00 17.08 -6.54
N ASP A 165 6.22 18.16 -6.50
CA ASP A 165 6.27 19.20 -5.47
C ASP A 165 5.01 19.23 -4.59
N GLN A 166 3.99 18.41 -4.85
CA GLN A 166 2.75 18.37 -4.07
C GLN A 166 2.43 16.96 -3.57
N TYR A 167 2.51 16.78 -2.23
CA TYR A 167 1.91 15.63 -1.56
C TYR A 167 0.41 15.56 -1.92
N PRO A 168 -0.16 14.36 -2.10
CA PRO A 168 -1.56 14.20 -2.43
C PRO A 168 -2.42 14.85 -1.35
N SER A 169 -3.10 15.95 -1.68
CA SER A 169 -4.08 16.57 -0.81
C SER A 169 -5.26 15.61 -0.65
N ALA A 170 -5.62 15.25 0.58
CA ALA A 170 -6.76 14.38 0.84
C ALA A 170 -8.04 14.98 0.24
N LYS A 171 -8.57 14.38 -0.84
CA LYS A 171 -9.81 14.81 -1.50
C LYS A 171 -11.06 14.54 -0.65
N ARG A 172 -10.93 13.69 0.38
CA ARG A 172 -11.96 13.41 1.38
C ARG A 172 -11.39 13.76 2.74
N LYS A 173 -12.15 14.52 3.55
CA LYS A 173 -11.88 14.64 4.98
C LYS A 173 -11.90 13.23 5.56
N VAL A 174 -10.73 12.72 5.89
CA VAL A 174 -10.61 11.52 6.71
C VAL A 174 -10.89 11.98 8.13
N ASP A 175 -11.86 11.36 8.77
CA ASP A 175 -12.19 11.67 10.16
C ASP A 175 -11.07 11.09 11.02
N VAL A 176 -10.10 11.95 11.35
CA VAL A 176 -8.84 11.56 11.99
C VAL A 176 -9.08 11.07 13.42
N ASP A 177 -10.14 11.59 14.06
CA ASP A 177 -10.56 11.24 15.42
C ASP A 177 -10.97 9.76 15.57
N ALA A 178 -11.25 9.06 14.47
CA ALA A 178 -11.52 7.62 14.47
C ALA A 178 -10.26 6.75 14.37
N ILE A 179 -9.08 7.33 14.14
CA ILE A 179 -7.83 6.59 13.94
C ILE A 179 -6.89 6.67 15.15
N ASP A 180 -7.03 7.68 16.01
CA ASP A 180 -6.21 7.84 17.23
C ASP A 180 -6.52 6.82 18.34
N ASP A 181 -7.57 6.02 18.18
CA ASP A 181 -7.91 4.88 19.06
C ASP A 181 -7.16 3.56 18.68
N PHE A 182 -6.17 3.61 17.76
CA PHE A 182 -5.39 2.46 17.28
C PHE A 182 -3.90 2.47 17.64
#